data_AF-A0A955Q741-F1
#
_entry.id   AF-A0A955Q741-F1
#
_cell.length_a   1.000
_cell.length_b   1.000
_cell.length_c   1.000
_cell.angle_alpha   90.00
_cell.angle_beta   90.00
_cell.angle_gamma   90.00
#
_symmetry.space_group_name_H-M   'P 1'
#
loop_
_entity.id
_entity.type
_entity.pdbx_description
1 polymer ?
#
loop_
_entity_poly.entity_id
_entity_poly.type
_entity_poly.pdbx_seq_one_letter_code
_entity_poly.pdbx_strand_id
1 'polypeptide(L)'
;MEDKGSLSSGESHVVKDSDQELKRTLHDLQERVKELTALHSTTQLFHNEDLSTHELLQRIADLIPPSWQYPEVTAARIRFGHLEITTPNFVVSPWTQREEFICRDGTTGEIEVVYLEERPTEVEGPFLQEERNLLHSLG
;
A
#
# COMPACT_ATOMS: atom_id res chain seq x y z
N MET A 1 -39.06 -13.47 48.69
CA MET A 1 -39.42 -13.81 47.31
C MET A 1 -38.60 -12.89 46.44
N GLU A 2 -37.46 -13.41 45.99
CA GLU A 2 -36.58 -12.72 45.05
C GLU A 2 -37.25 -12.70 43.68
N ASP A 3 -37.19 -11.59 42.97
CA ASP A 3 -37.06 -11.67 41.52
C ASP A 3 -36.17 -10.53 41.02
N LYS A 4 -35.06 -10.93 40.41
CA LYS A 4 -34.04 -10.08 39.79
C LYS A 4 -34.41 -9.93 38.33
N GLY A 5 -34.64 -8.71 37.88
CA GLY A 5 -34.83 -8.46 36.45
C GLY A 5 -34.61 -7.00 36.09
N SER A 6 -33.37 -6.67 35.68
CA SER A 6 -33.05 -5.71 34.60
C SER A 6 -31.62 -5.17 34.75
N LEU A 7 -30.65 -5.97 34.29
CA LEU A 7 -29.29 -5.54 33.94
C LEU A 7 -28.92 -6.39 32.72
N SER A 8 -29.16 -5.91 31.50
CA SER A 8 -28.71 -6.61 30.28
C SER A 8 -28.50 -5.68 29.09
N SER A 9 -29.16 -4.52 29.03
CA SER A 9 -29.04 -3.63 27.88
C SER A 9 -27.75 -2.79 27.82
N GLY A 10 -26.96 -2.72 28.91
CA GLY A 10 -25.73 -1.90 28.97
C GLY A 10 -24.45 -2.61 28.49
N GLU A 11 -24.36 -3.93 28.64
CA GLU A 11 -23.13 -4.69 28.35
C GLU A 11 -22.91 -4.91 26.85
N SER A 12 -23.98 -5.00 26.06
CA SER A 12 -23.89 -5.25 24.61
C SER A 12 -23.39 -4.05 23.78
N HIS A 13 -23.51 -2.82 24.28
CA HIS A 13 -23.01 -1.63 23.60
C HIS A 13 -21.52 -1.40 23.88
N VAL A 14 -21.08 -1.58 25.12
CA VAL A 14 -19.68 -1.38 25.54
C VAL A 14 -18.74 -2.40 24.89
N VAL A 15 -19.17 -3.67 24.77
CA VAL A 15 -18.37 -4.72 24.12
C VAL A 15 -18.22 -4.45 22.62
N LYS A 16 -19.26 -3.94 21.95
CA LYS A 16 -19.21 -3.61 20.52
C LYS A 16 -18.28 -2.43 20.20
N ASP A 17 -18.27 -1.40 21.04
CA ASP A 17 -17.34 -0.27 20.89
C ASP A 17 -15.89 -0.72 21.10
N SER A 18 -15.63 -1.57 22.10
CA SER A 18 -14.30 -2.11 22.35
C SER A 18 -13.79 -3.01 21.21
N ASP A 19 -14.66 -3.84 20.63
CA ASP A 19 -14.33 -4.67 19.46
C ASP A 19 -14.04 -3.83 18.20
N GLN A 20 -14.75 -2.71 18.01
CA GLN A 20 -14.50 -1.79 16.91
C GLN A 20 -13.18 -1.04 17.09
N GLU A 21 -12.89 -0.57 18.30
CA GLU A 21 -11.64 0.11 18.63
C GLU A 21 -10.43 -0.82 18.50
N LEU A 22 -10.57 -2.09 18.91
CA LEU A 22 -9.56 -3.12 18.71
C LEU A 22 -9.31 -3.38 17.21
N LYS A 23 -10.37 -3.53 16.41
CA LYS A 23 -10.25 -3.73 14.96
C LYS A 23 -9.55 -2.56 14.28
N ARG A 24 -9.90 -1.33 14.65
CA ARG A 24 -9.25 -0.12 14.13
C ARG A 24 -7.76 -0.11 14.49
N THR A 25 -7.44 -0.37 15.75
CA THR A 25 -6.05 -0.41 16.22
C THR A 25 -5.22 -1.48 15.51
N LEU A 26 -5.80 -2.67 15.29
CA LEU A 26 -5.16 -3.74 14.54
C LEU A 26 -4.94 -3.36 13.08
N HIS A 27 -5.91 -2.72 12.44
CA HIS A 27 -5.79 -2.24 11.07
C HIS A 27 -4.70 -1.18 10.94
N ASP A 28 -4.72 -0.15 11.80
CA ASP A 28 -3.69 0.90 11.81
C ASP A 28 -2.29 0.31 12.00
N LEU A 29 -2.16 -0.70 12.89
CA LEU A 29 -0.89 -1.40 13.09
C LEU A 29 -0.46 -2.18 11.85
N GLN A 30 -1.38 -2.85 11.17
CA GLN A 30 -1.10 -3.60 9.94
C GLN A 30 -0.61 -2.67 8.83
N GLU A 31 -1.25 -1.52 8.64
CA GLU A 31 -0.82 -0.54 7.64
C GLU A 31 0.57 0.01 7.94
N ARG A 32 0.87 0.31 9.22
CA ARG A 32 2.24 0.69 9.62
C ARG A 32 3.27 -0.39 9.37
N VAL A 33 2.93 -1.66 9.61
CA VAL A 33 3.84 -2.77 9.31
C VAL A 33 4.09 -2.88 7.81
N LYS A 34 3.07 -2.70 6.96
CA LYS A 34 3.24 -2.69 5.49
C LYS A 34 4.15 -1.55 5.04
N GLU A 35 3.88 -0.32 5.49
CA GLU A 35 4.68 0.87 5.18
C GLU A 35 6.16 0.66 5.57
N LEU A 36 6.40 0.26 6.82
CA LEU A 36 7.76 0.04 7.33
C LEU A 36 8.48 -1.08 6.58
N THR A 37 7.77 -2.15 6.25
CA THR A 37 8.34 -3.27 5.49
C THR A 37 8.76 -2.83 4.09
N ALA A 38 7.91 -2.08 3.39
CA ALA A 38 8.19 -1.58 2.06
C ALA A 38 9.37 -0.60 2.05
N LEU A 39 9.36 0.39 2.96
CA LEU A 39 10.42 1.41 3.07
C LEU A 39 11.77 0.79 3.47
N HIS A 40 11.76 -0.11 4.45
CA HIS A 40 12.97 -0.79 4.89
C HIS A 40 13.55 -1.68 3.79
N SER A 41 12.69 -2.45 3.10
CA SER A 41 13.13 -3.29 1.99
C SER A 41 13.73 -2.45 0.86
N THR A 42 13.06 -1.36 0.48
CA THR A 42 13.55 -0.43 -0.55
C THR A 42 14.90 0.17 -0.15
N THR A 43 15.06 0.62 1.09
CA THR A 43 16.32 1.15 1.62
C THR A 43 17.45 0.10 1.56
N GLN A 44 17.16 -1.15 1.92
CA GLN A 44 18.15 -2.24 1.84
C GLN A 44 18.58 -2.52 0.40
N LEU A 45 17.69 -2.38 -0.58
CA LEU A 45 18.03 -2.57 -1.99
C LEU A 45 19.02 -1.51 -2.48
N PHE A 46 18.85 -0.25 -2.06
CA PHE A 46 19.78 0.83 -2.41
C PHE A 46 21.19 0.65 -1.80
N HIS A 47 21.32 -0.09 -0.70
CA HIS A 47 22.61 -0.39 -0.08
C HIS A 47 23.34 -1.58 -0.72
N ASN A 48 22.70 -2.29 -1.65
CA ASN A 48 23.32 -3.41 -2.34
C ASN A 48 23.99 -2.94 -3.64
N GLU A 49 25.29 -2.65 -3.57
CA GLU A 49 26.09 -2.17 -4.71
C GLU A 49 26.24 -3.20 -5.85
N ASP A 50 25.88 -4.47 -5.62
CA ASP A 50 25.98 -5.53 -6.63
C ASP A 50 24.76 -5.59 -7.57
N LEU A 51 23.68 -4.87 -7.27
CA LEU A 51 22.48 -4.86 -8.11
C LEU A 51 22.63 -3.90 -9.28
N SER A 52 22.31 -4.37 -10.49
CA SER A 52 22.09 -3.47 -11.62
C SER A 52 20.85 -2.59 -11.38
N THR A 53 20.81 -1.40 -12.01
CA THR A 53 19.62 -0.51 -11.95
C THR A 53 18.35 -1.25 -12.34
N HIS A 54 18.40 -2.12 -13.35
CA HIS A 54 17.26 -2.93 -13.77
C HIS A 54 16.77 -3.85 -12.64
N GLU A 55 17.67 -4.60 -11.99
CA GLU A 55 17.31 -5.52 -10.90
C GLU A 55 16.78 -4.78 -9.67
N LEU A 56 17.37 -3.63 -9.34
CA LEU A 56 16.90 -2.76 -8.28
C LEU A 56 15.46 -2.30 -8.54
N LEU A 57 15.20 -1.73 -9.72
CA LEU A 57 13.87 -1.26 -10.10
C LEU A 57 12.85 -2.40 -10.18
N GLN A 58 13.24 -3.59 -10.67
CA GLN A 58 12.36 -4.76 -10.67
C GLN A 58 11.95 -5.15 -9.26
N ARG A 59 12.89 -5.19 -8.32
CA ARG A 59 12.57 -5.52 -6.93
C ARG A 59 11.69 -4.47 -6.28
N ILE A 60 11.85 -3.19 -6.60
CA ILE A 60 10.94 -2.13 -6.14
C ILE A 60 9.53 -2.34 -6.73
N ALA A 61 9.43 -2.61 -8.03
CA ALA A 61 8.15 -2.88 -8.68
C ALA A 61 7.43 -4.09 -8.05
N ASP A 62 8.17 -5.15 -7.70
CA ASP A 62 7.63 -6.36 -7.07
C ASP A 62 7.20 -6.16 -5.61
N LEU A 63 7.72 -5.12 -4.93
CA LEU A 63 7.30 -4.75 -3.57
C LEU A 63 5.96 -4.01 -3.54
N ILE A 64 5.54 -3.38 -4.64
CA ILE A 64 4.32 -2.56 -4.68
C ILE A 64 3.06 -3.41 -4.48
N PRO A 65 2.79 -4.48 -5.26
CA PRO A 65 1.55 -5.24 -5.10
C PRO A 65 1.25 -5.72 -3.66
N PRO A 66 2.18 -6.37 -2.92
CA PRO A 66 1.89 -6.82 -1.55
C PRO A 66 1.73 -5.68 -0.54
N SER A 67 2.11 -4.45 -0.88
CA SER A 67 1.96 -3.27 -0.02
C SER A 67 0.62 -2.55 -0.19
N TRP A 68 -0.17 -2.88 -1.22
CA TRP A 68 -1.50 -2.33 -1.45
C TRP A 68 -2.60 -3.18 -0.79
N GLN A 69 -3.81 -2.62 -0.70
CA GLN A 69 -4.99 -3.23 -0.07
C GLN A 69 -5.46 -4.48 -0.81
N TYR A 70 -5.36 -4.50 -2.14
CA TYR A 70 -5.78 -5.61 -3.00
C TYR A 70 -4.63 -6.19 -3.84
N PRO A 71 -3.62 -6.85 -3.23
CA PRO A 71 -2.42 -7.30 -3.92
C PRO A 71 -2.66 -8.16 -5.16
N GLU A 72 -3.75 -8.93 -5.17
CA GLU A 72 -4.11 -9.85 -6.25
C GLU A 72 -4.50 -9.15 -7.55
N VAL A 73 -4.94 -7.90 -7.46
CA VAL A 73 -5.27 -7.05 -8.63
C VAL A 73 -4.36 -5.84 -8.75
N THR A 74 -3.37 -5.68 -7.87
CA THR A 74 -2.36 -4.63 -8.01
C THR A 74 -1.31 -5.03 -9.04
N ALA A 75 -0.94 -4.07 -9.89
CA ALA A 75 0.22 -4.16 -10.76
C ALA A 75 0.97 -2.83 -10.76
N ALA A 76 2.26 -2.85 -11.08
CA ALA A 76 3.09 -1.66 -11.07
C ALA A 76 3.96 -1.55 -12.33
N ARG A 77 4.25 -0.31 -12.70
CA ARG A 77 5.23 0.05 -13.71
C ARG A 77 6.16 1.12 -13.15
N ILE A 78 7.46 0.99 -13.43
CA ILE A 78 8.45 2.02 -13.17
C ILE A 78 9.13 2.39 -14.47
N ARG A 79 9.15 3.69 -14.78
CA ARG A 79 9.92 4.26 -15.88
C ARG A 79 11.09 5.05 -15.34
N PHE A 80 12.27 4.81 -15.86
CA PHE A 80 13.50 5.51 -15.45
C PHE A 80 14.47 5.62 -16.62
N GLY A 81 14.65 6.85 -17.14
CA GLY A 81 15.43 7.07 -18.35
C GLY A 81 14.86 6.31 -19.56
N HIS A 82 15.58 5.28 -20.02
CA HIS A 82 15.16 4.41 -21.13
C HIS A 82 14.59 3.05 -20.66
N LEU A 83 14.57 2.81 -19.35
CA LEU A 83 14.05 1.58 -18.76
C LEU A 83 12.55 1.71 -18.51
N GLU A 84 11.81 0.68 -18.87
CA GLU A 84 10.43 0.45 -18.46
C GLU A 84 10.39 -0.93 -17.81
N ILE A 85 10.04 -0.96 -16.53
CA ILE A 85 10.00 -2.16 -15.69
C ILE A 85 8.57 -2.35 -15.24
N THR A 86 8.06 -3.58 -15.31
CA THR A 86 6.66 -3.87 -14.98
C THR A 86 6.55 -5.13 -14.15
N THR A 87 5.53 -5.19 -13.29
CA THR A 87 5.08 -6.47 -12.74
C THR A 87 4.53 -7.36 -13.88
N PRO A 88 4.56 -8.71 -13.75
CA PRO A 88 4.20 -9.60 -14.85
C PRO A 88 2.78 -9.44 -15.43
N ASN A 89 1.84 -8.96 -14.61
CA ASN A 89 0.43 -8.77 -14.93
C ASN A 89 0.07 -7.32 -15.32
N PHE A 90 1.04 -6.43 -15.49
CA PHE A 90 0.76 -5.01 -15.69
C PHE A 90 -0.02 -4.74 -16.98
N VAL A 91 -1.16 -4.07 -16.83
CA VAL A 91 -1.99 -3.54 -17.92
C VAL A 91 -2.52 -2.19 -17.48
N VAL A 92 -2.49 -1.20 -18.38
CA VAL A 92 -3.05 0.13 -18.09
C VAL A 92 -4.54 0.00 -17.77
N SER A 93 -4.98 0.66 -16.70
CA SER A 93 -6.37 0.65 -16.24
C SER A 93 -6.85 2.07 -15.91
N PRO A 94 -8.17 2.30 -15.79
CA PRO A 94 -8.68 3.60 -15.31
C PRO A 94 -8.39 3.84 -13.82
N TRP A 95 -8.05 2.80 -13.06
CA TRP A 95 -7.76 2.86 -11.63
C TRP A 95 -6.25 2.93 -11.43
N THR A 96 -5.69 4.15 -11.52
CA THR A 96 -4.24 4.38 -11.50
C THR A 96 -3.84 5.47 -10.51
N GLN A 97 -2.73 5.25 -9.80
CA GLN A 97 -1.95 6.30 -9.12
C GLN A 97 -0.59 6.45 -9.79
N ARG A 98 -0.04 7.67 -9.81
CA ARG A 98 1.29 7.97 -10.33
C ARG A 98 2.09 8.81 -9.36
N GLU A 99 3.39 8.59 -9.31
CA GLU A 99 4.36 9.44 -8.63
C GLU A 99 5.55 9.69 -9.54
N GLU A 100 5.85 10.96 -9.79
CA GLU A 100 7.07 11.36 -10.47
C GLU A 100 8.18 11.58 -9.45
N PHE A 101 9.40 11.18 -9.79
CA PHE A 101 10.57 11.40 -8.94
C PHE A 101 11.77 11.93 -9.72
N ILE A 102 12.70 12.57 -9.01
CA ILE A 102 13.89 13.18 -9.59
C ILE A 102 15.12 12.74 -8.79
N CYS A 103 16.06 12.08 -9.46
CA CYS A 103 17.33 11.67 -8.87
C CYS A 103 18.29 12.86 -8.73
N ARG A 104 19.33 12.70 -7.89
CA ARG A 104 20.34 13.74 -7.63
C ARG A 104 21.13 14.17 -8.88
N ASP A 105 21.24 13.28 -9.85
CA ASP A 105 21.88 13.54 -11.15
C ASP A 105 20.94 14.24 -12.15
N GLY A 106 19.69 14.52 -11.76
CA GLY A 106 18.66 15.15 -12.58
C GLY A 106 17.85 14.16 -13.43
N THR A 107 18.12 12.86 -13.35
CA THR A 107 17.33 11.86 -14.07
C THR A 107 15.93 11.79 -13.46
N THR A 108 14.89 11.91 -14.28
CA THR A 108 13.50 11.80 -13.86
C THR A 108 12.97 10.38 -14.04
N GLY A 109 12.07 9.97 -13.16
CA GLY A 109 11.35 8.71 -13.28
C GLY A 109 9.90 8.83 -12.84
N GLU A 110 9.15 7.76 -13.05
CA GLU A 110 7.73 7.65 -12.72
C GLU A 110 7.47 6.26 -12.15
N ILE A 111 6.74 6.19 -11.04
CA ILE A 111 6.12 4.98 -10.52
C ILE A 111 4.63 5.08 -10.81
N GLU A 112 4.08 4.05 -11.43
CA GLU A 112 2.66 3.91 -11.73
C GLU A 112 2.13 2.64 -11.08
N VAL A 113 1.03 2.76 -10.34
CA VAL A 113 0.36 1.65 -9.68
C VAL A 113 -1.07 1.58 -10.17
N VAL A 114 -1.51 0.38 -10.54
CA VAL A 114 -2.85 0.15 -11.08
C VAL A 114 -3.56 -0.95 -10.30
N TYR A 115 -4.88 -0.80 -10.15
CA TYR A 115 -5.76 -1.95 -9.94
C TYR A 115 -6.26 -2.44 -11.29
N LEU A 116 -6.26 -3.75 -11.50
CA LEU A 116 -6.68 -4.41 -12.74
C LEU A 116 -8.19 -4.65 -12.81
N GLU A 117 -8.87 -4.50 -11.68
CA GLU A 117 -10.32 -4.66 -11.54
C GLU A 117 -10.91 -3.48 -10.76
N GLU A 118 -12.22 -3.27 -10.92
CA GLU A 118 -12.94 -2.29 -10.12
C GLU A 118 -12.91 -2.69 -8.65
N ARG A 119 -12.70 -1.69 -7.80
CA ARG A 119 -12.72 -1.79 -6.34
C ARG A 119 -13.53 -0.63 -5.78
N PRO A 120 -14.06 -0.74 -4.54
CA PRO A 120 -14.81 0.34 -3.90
C PRO A 120 -14.05 1.66 -3.94
N THR A 121 -14.78 2.77 -4.10
CA THR A 121 -14.18 4.10 -4.06
C THR A 121 -13.74 4.46 -2.64
N GLU A 122 -12.52 4.94 -2.53
CA GLU A 122 -11.84 5.38 -1.32
C GLU A 122 -11.41 6.86 -1.49
N VAL A 123 -10.13 7.18 -1.35
CA VAL A 123 -9.62 8.56 -1.31
C VAL A 123 -9.21 9.05 -2.69
N GLU A 124 -8.47 8.25 -3.44
CA GLU A 124 -8.08 8.54 -4.83
C GLU A 124 -8.61 7.44 -5.74
N GLY A 125 -9.83 7.59 -6.26
CA GLY A 125 -10.49 6.47 -6.92
C GLY A 125 -10.64 5.31 -5.93
N PRO A 126 -10.16 4.09 -6.23
CA PRO A 126 -10.22 2.95 -5.31
C PRO A 126 -9.06 2.86 -4.30
N PHE A 127 -8.15 3.84 -4.26
CA PHE A 127 -6.95 3.77 -3.44
C PHE A 127 -7.10 4.51 -2.10
N LEU A 128 -6.50 3.94 -1.06
CA LEU A 128 -6.45 4.48 0.29
C LEU A 128 -5.47 5.66 0.41
N GLN A 129 -5.61 6.48 1.45
CA GLN A 129 -4.68 7.58 1.70
C GLN A 129 -3.27 7.05 2.06
N GLU A 130 -3.21 5.93 2.76
CA GLU A 130 -1.99 5.23 3.16
C GLU A 130 -1.20 4.77 1.93
N GLU A 131 -1.89 4.22 0.92
CA GLU A 131 -1.30 3.81 -0.36
C GLU A 131 -0.72 5.01 -1.10
N ARG A 132 -1.46 6.12 -1.13
CA ARG A 132 -0.97 7.37 -1.71
C ARG A 132 0.31 7.86 -1.01
N ASN A 133 0.31 7.83 0.33
CA ASN A 133 1.45 8.25 1.14
C ASN A 133 2.67 7.34 0.91
N LEU A 134 2.44 6.03 0.81
CA LEU A 134 3.49 5.06 0.53
C LEU A 134 4.07 5.30 -0.86
N LEU A 135 3.24 5.46 -1.88
CA LEU A 135 3.68 5.73 -3.24
C LEU A 135 4.50 7.04 -3.32
N HIS A 136 4.07 8.09 -2.61
CA HIS A 136 4.83 9.34 -2.50
C HIS A 136 6.17 9.16 -1.79
N SER A 137 6.27 8.23 -0.83
CA SER A 137 7.53 7.95 -0.12
C SER A 137 8.51 7.08 -0.92
N LEU A 138 8.00 6.34 -1.92
CA LEU A 138 8.79 5.50 -2.82
C LEU A 138 9.39 6.29 -3.99
N GLY A 139 8.75 7.39 -4.41
CA GLY A 139 9.30 8.38 -5.35
C GLY A 139 10.30 9.30 -4.66
#